data_AF-A0A9D8L1I4-F1
#
_entry.id   AF-A0A9D8L1I4-F1
#
_cell.length_a   1.000
_cell.length_b   1.000
_cell.length_c   1.000
_cell.angle_alpha   90.00
_cell.angle_beta   90.00
_cell.angle_gamma   90.00
#
_symmetry.space_group_name_H-M   'P 1'
#
loop_
_entity.id
_entity.type
_entity.pdbx_description
1 polymer ?
#
loop_
_entity_poly.entity_id
_entity_poly.type
_entity_poly.pdbx_seq_one_letter_code
_entity_poly.pdbx_strand_id
1 'polypeptide(L)'
;MQTIGNPWLWGGFIAVVIAALLIDLVLMRHGGPHKVTFKEALLWSIGWVALALAFNAGLWYYLNETAGTAVANEIGLQFLTGYLIEKALAVDNIFVFLLIMGYFAVPETQRQRVLIIGILGAIALRTVMIFAGTVLVSQFHWLLYV
;
A
#
# COMPACT_ATOMS: atom_id res chain seq x y z
N MET A 1 -16.45 16.16 20.82
CA MET A 1 -15.87 15.16 19.90
C MET A 1 -15.53 15.87 18.60
N GLN A 2 -14.31 16.42 18.48
CA GLN A 2 -13.88 17.05 17.23
C GLN A 2 -13.34 15.94 16.32
N THR A 3 -14.17 15.57 15.35
CA THR A 3 -13.90 14.55 14.35
C THR A 3 -12.66 14.94 13.53
N ILE A 4 -11.63 14.08 13.54
CA ILE A 4 -10.40 14.17 12.73
C ILE A 4 -10.70 14.19 11.21
N GLY A 5 -11.95 13.90 10.82
CA GLY A 5 -12.50 14.16 9.49
C GLY A 5 -12.76 15.64 9.22
N ASN A 6 -11.73 16.48 9.31
CA ASN A 6 -11.80 17.83 8.74
C ASN A 6 -11.72 17.69 7.20
N PRO A 7 -12.71 18.14 6.41
CA PRO A 7 -12.68 18.09 4.95
C PRO A 7 -11.40 18.69 4.34
N TRP A 8 -10.75 19.62 5.05
CA TRP A 8 -9.47 20.20 4.67
C TRP A 8 -8.30 19.22 4.72
N LEU A 9 -8.24 18.32 5.70
CA LEU A 9 -7.21 17.27 5.80
C LEU A 9 -7.39 16.21 4.71
N TRP A 10 -8.64 15.82 4.44
CA TRP A 10 -8.97 14.93 3.32
C TRP A 10 -8.64 15.57 1.98
N GLY A 11 -8.96 16.85 1.80
CA GLY A 11 -8.59 17.63 0.62
C GLY A 11 -7.07 17.70 0.43
N GLY A 12 -6.31 17.95 1.51
CA GLY A 12 -4.85 17.96 1.49
C GLY A 12 -4.25 16.59 1.15
N PHE A 13 -4.76 15.52 1.74
CA PHE A 13 -4.34 14.15 1.43
C PHE A 13 -4.62 13.81 -0.04
N ILE A 14 -5.84 14.06 -0.53
CA ILE A 14 -6.22 13.82 -1.93
C ILE A 14 -5.33 14.64 -2.87
N ALA A 15 -5.06 15.91 -2.55
CA ALA A 15 -4.18 16.76 -3.35
C ALA A 15 -2.75 16.20 -3.41
N VAL A 16 -2.20 15.74 -2.29
CA VAL A 16 -0.88 15.09 -2.26
C VAL A 16 -0.87 13.79 -3.05
N VAL A 17 -1.90 12.97 -2.93
CA VAL A 17 -2.02 11.72 -3.70
C VAL A 17 -2.11 12.00 -5.19
N ILE A 18 -2.93 12.98 -5.61
CA ILE A 18 -3.03 13.40 -7.01
C ILE A 18 -1.68 13.96 -7.49
N ALA A 19 -1.01 14.80 -6.71
CA ALA A 19 0.30 15.33 -7.06
C ALA A 19 1.34 14.21 -7.20
N ALA A 20 1.37 13.25 -6.29
CA ALA A 20 2.26 12.09 -6.35
C ALA A 20 1.97 11.22 -7.58
N LEU A 21 0.69 11.00 -7.92
CA LEU A 21 0.29 10.28 -9.13
C LEU A 21 0.65 11.04 -10.41
N LEU A 22 0.51 12.36 -10.42
CA LEU A 22 0.92 13.18 -11.56
C LEU A 22 2.44 13.16 -11.73
N ILE A 23 3.20 13.22 -10.64
CA ILE A 23 4.67 13.08 -10.66
C ILE A 23 5.04 11.69 -11.19
N ASP A 24 4.41 10.62 -10.70
CA ASP A 24 4.63 9.25 -11.19
C ASP A 24 4.35 9.16 -12.70
N LEU A 25 3.19 9.64 -13.17
CA LEU A 25 2.80 9.57 -14.56
C LEU A 25 3.75 10.37 -15.47
N VAL A 26 4.23 11.54 -15.02
CA VAL A 26 5.17 12.38 -15.78
C VAL A 26 6.57 11.78 -15.79
N LEU A 27 7.01 11.20 -14.68
CA LEU A 27 8.35 10.63 -14.51
C LEU A 27 8.46 9.26 -15.22
N MET A 28 7.42 8.42 -15.17
CA MET A 28 7.31 7.19 -15.98
C MET A 28 7.23 7.48 -17.49
N ARG A 29 6.61 8.59 -17.90
CA ARG A 29 6.51 8.96 -19.33
C ARG A 29 7.86 9.32 -19.96
N HIS A 30 8.88 9.63 -19.14
CA HIS A 30 10.27 9.80 -19.59
C HIS A 30 11.06 8.48 -19.67
N GLY A 31 10.56 7.40 -19.07
CA GLY A 31 11.16 6.07 -19.15
C GLY A 31 10.68 5.35 -20.40
N GLY A 32 11.41 5.48 -21.51
CA GLY A 32 11.23 4.62 -22.69
C GLY A 32 11.36 3.12 -22.33
N PRO A 33 11.06 2.19 -23.26
CA PRO A 33 10.96 0.75 -23.01
C PRO A 33 12.34 0.12 -22.73
N HIS A 34 12.93 0.41 -21.57
CA HIS A 34 14.13 -0.20 -21.06
C HIS A 34 13.74 -1.20 -19.98
N LYS A 35 14.37 -2.38 -20.00
CA LYS A 35 14.28 -3.34 -18.90
C LYS A 35 14.81 -2.64 -17.66
N VAL A 36 13.90 -2.25 -16.76
CA VAL A 36 14.25 -1.63 -15.48
C VAL A 36 15.22 -2.56 -14.78
N THR A 37 16.46 -2.11 -14.64
CA THR A 37 17.50 -2.91 -13.98
C THR A 37 17.17 -2.98 -12.50
N PHE A 38 17.54 -4.06 -11.80
CA PHE A 38 17.28 -4.24 -10.37
C PHE A 38 17.70 -3.02 -9.52
N LYS A 39 18.79 -2.35 -9.90
CA LYS A 39 19.27 -1.11 -9.26
C LYS A 39 18.31 0.08 -9.44
N GLU A 40 17.72 0.25 -10.61
CA GLU A 40 16.72 1.29 -10.87
C GLU A 40 15.43 1.00 -10.12
N ALA A 41 14.96 -0.26 -10.12
CA ALA A 41 13.78 -0.66 -9.37
C ALA A 41 13.95 -0.43 -7.87
N LEU A 42 15.15 -0.68 -7.33
CA LEU A 42 15.49 -0.40 -5.93
C LEU A 42 15.43 1.10 -5.62
N LEU A 43 16.07 1.93 -6.45
CA LEU A 43 16.07 3.40 -6.29
C LEU A 43 14.65 3.97 -6.35
N TRP A 44 13.83 3.48 -7.28
CA TRP A 44 12.42 3.83 -7.35
C TRP A 44 11.66 3.44 -6.08
N SER A 45 11.84 2.21 -5.59
CA SER A 45 11.21 1.75 -4.36
C SER A 45 11.63 2.61 -3.14
N ILE A 46 12.91 2.97 -3.04
CA ILE A 46 13.41 3.83 -1.97
C ILE A 46 12.80 5.23 -2.07
N GLY A 47 12.70 5.80 -3.29
CA GLY A 47 12.06 7.09 -3.53
C GLY A 47 10.60 7.11 -3.04
N TRP A 48 9.84 6.05 -3.33
CA TRP A 48 8.47 5.90 -2.86
C TRP A 48 8.36 5.76 -1.33
N VAL A 49 9.26 4.99 -0.71
CA VAL A 49 9.30 4.89 0.76
C VAL A 49 9.65 6.24 1.38
N ALA A 50 10.63 6.95 0.83
CA ALA A 50 11.03 8.27 1.30
C ALA A 50 9.89 9.29 1.18
N LEU A 51 9.12 9.27 0.09
CA LEU A 51 7.94 10.12 -0.09
C LEU A 51 6.86 9.80 0.94
N ALA A 52 6.57 8.53 1.20
CA ALA A 52 5.62 8.11 2.23
C ALA A 52 6.05 8.56 3.64
N LEU A 53 7.34 8.44 3.97
CA LEU A 53 7.90 8.91 5.23
C LEU A 53 7.89 10.44 5.33
N ALA A 54 8.20 11.16 4.25
CA ALA A 54 8.13 12.61 4.20
C ALA A 54 6.70 13.12 4.40
N PHE A 55 5.71 12.44 3.80
CA PHE A 55 4.30 12.73 4.04
C PHE A 55 3.92 12.49 5.51
N ASN A 56 4.34 11.36 6.10
CA ASN A 56 4.08 11.08 7.51
C ASN A 56 4.70 12.13 8.44
N ALA A 57 5.93 12.55 8.17
CA ALA A 57 6.61 13.61 8.92
C ALA A 57 5.90 14.96 8.76
N GLY A 58 5.43 15.29 7.55
CA GLY A 58 4.64 16.50 7.30
C GLY A 58 3.29 16.49 8.01
N LEU A 59 2.59 15.35 7.99
CA LEU A 59 1.34 15.13 8.71
C LEU A 59 1.56 15.25 10.24
N TRP A 60 2.65 14.66 10.75
CA TRP A 60 3.03 14.76 12.15
C TRP A 60 3.31 16.21 12.57
N TYR A 61 4.05 16.97 11.75
CA TYR A 61 4.32 18.39 12.03
C TYR A 61 3.03 19.23 12.06
N TYR A 62 2.14 19.02 11.09
CA TYR A 62 0.84 19.70 11.04
C TYR A 62 -0.06 19.35 12.23
N LEU A 63 -0.14 18.08 12.60
CA LEU A 63 -0.91 17.62 13.76
C LEU A 63 -0.30 18.10 15.09
N ASN A 64 1.02 18.24 15.15
CA ASN A 64 1.71 18.74 16.32
C ASN A 64 1.33 20.20 16.63
N GLU A 65 1.26 21.06 15.60
CA GLU A 65 0.81 22.46 15.78
C GLU A 65 -0.71 22.58 16.05
N THR A 66 -1.53 21.71 15.47
CA THR A 66 -3.00 21.91 15.46
C THR A 66 -3.74 21.14 16.57
N ALA A 67 -3.27 19.95 16.94
CA ALA A 67 -3.97 19.01 17.85
C ALA A 67 -3.11 18.53 19.03
N GLY A 68 -1.82 18.91 19.07
CA GLY A 68 -0.87 18.57 20.13
C GLY A 68 -0.03 17.31 19.84
N THR A 69 1.16 17.26 20.45
CA THR A 69 2.17 16.20 20.30
C THR A 69 1.63 14.79 20.50
N ALA A 70 0.69 14.60 21.44
CA ALA A 70 0.14 13.28 21.77
C ALA A 70 -0.67 12.67 20.61
N VAL A 71 -1.55 13.46 19.99
CA VAL A 71 -2.38 13.03 18.85
C VAL A 71 -1.52 12.88 17.59
N ALA A 72 -0.55 13.78 17.39
CA ALA A 72 0.39 13.69 16.29
C ALA A 72 1.20 12.39 16.31
N ASN A 73 1.71 12.01 17.49
CA ASN A 73 2.48 10.77 17.63
C ASN A 73 1.62 9.53 17.43
N GLU A 74 0.38 9.51 17.95
CA GLU A 74 -0.53 8.38 17.76
C GLU A 74 -0.88 8.17 16.28
N ILE A 75 -1.31 9.23 15.58
CA ILE A 75 -1.68 9.16 14.16
C ILE A 75 -0.46 8.87 13.27
N GLY A 76 0.69 9.50 13.56
CA GLY A 76 1.92 9.26 12.83
C GLY A 76 2.44 7.83 12.98
N LEU A 77 2.29 7.23 14.17
CA LEU A 77 2.57 5.82 14.41
C LEU A 77 1.56 4.93 13.69
N GLN A 78 0.26 5.22 13.76
CA GLN A 78 -0.78 4.45 13.05
C GLN A 78 -0.53 4.45 11.53
N PHE A 79 -0.17 5.59 10.94
CA PHE A 79 0.17 5.68 9.52
C PHE A 79 1.40 4.86 9.17
N LEU A 80 2.48 4.98 9.96
CA LEU A 80 3.72 4.23 9.72
C LEU A 80 3.50 2.72 9.87
N THR A 81 2.80 2.31 10.93
CA THR A 81 2.47 0.91 11.18
C THR A 81 1.58 0.36 10.07
N GLY A 82 0.55 1.09 9.65
CA GLY A 82 -0.30 0.72 8.52
C GLY A 82 0.50 0.58 7.22
N TYR A 83 1.35 1.56 6.91
CA TYR A 83 2.22 1.53 5.73
C TYR A 83 3.15 0.30 5.73
N LEU A 84 3.77 0.00 6.87
CA LEU A 84 4.65 -1.17 7.01
C LEU A 84 3.89 -2.48 6.88
N ILE A 85 2.70 -2.60 7.48
CA ILE A 85 1.84 -3.78 7.37
C ILE A 85 1.45 -4.01 5.91
N GLU A 86 0.96 -2.98 5.21
CA GLU A 86 0.57 -3.06 3.80
C GLU A 86 1.77 -3.43 2.91
N LYS A 87 2.95 -2.83 3.17
CA LYS A 87 4.17 -3.15 2.42
C LYS A 87 4.62 -4.59 2.66
N ALA A 88 4.62 -5.06 3.91
CA ALA A 88 5.00 -6.43 4.26
C ALA A 88 4.06 -7.45 3.61
N LEU A 89 2.76 -7.17 3.63
CA LEU A 89 1.73 -8.03 3.04
C LEU A 89 1.87 -8.12 1.51
N ALA A 90 2.22 -7.01 0.84
CA ALA A 90 2.52 -7.02 -0.60
C ALA A 90 3.78 -7.85 -0.94
N VAL A 91 4.84 -7.76 -0.11
CA VAL A 91 6.09 -8.53 -0.31
C VAL A 91 5.86 -10.03 -0.08
N ASP A 92 5.12 -10.39 0.97
CA ASP A 92 4.74 -11.77 1.26
C ASP A 92 4.02 -12.42 0.08
N ASN A 93 3.04 -11.71 -0.51
CA ASN A 93 2.29 -12.21 -1.67
C ASN A 93 3.19 -12.46 -2.89
N ILE A 94 4.09 -11.52 -3.22
CA ILE A 94 5.04 -11.70 -4.34
C ILE A 94 5.98 -12.87 -4.07
N PHE A 95 6.45 -13.03 -2.83
CA PHE A 95 7.34 -14.12 -2.45
C PHE A 95 6.71 -15.49 -2.65
N VAL A 96 5.45 -15.68 -2.21
CA VAL A 96 4.68 -16.91 -2.43
C VAL A 96 4.58 -17.22 -3.93
N PHE A 97 4.26 -16.23 -4.78
CA PHE A 97 4.20 -16.44 -6.23
C PHE A 97 5.55 -16.84 -6.83
N LEU A 98 6.64 -16.19 -6.40
CA LEU A 98 7.99 -16.52 -6.89
C LEU A 98 8.42 -17.94 -6.49
N LEU A 99 8.08 -18.39 -5.27
CA LEU A 99 8.35 -19.76 -4.83
C LEU A 99 7.59 -20.79 -5.67
N ILE A 100 6.30 -20.55 -5.93
CA ILE A 100 5.46 -21.46 -6.73
C ILE A 100 5.98 -21.52 -8.17
N MET A 101 6.29 -20.38 -8.79
CA MET A 101 6.85 -20.33 -10.14
C MET A 101 8.24 -20.96 -10.23
N GLY A 102 9.03 -20.84 -9.16
CA GLY A 102 10.33 -21.52 -9.03
C GLY A 102 10.17 -23.03 -8.96
N TYR A 103 9.22 -23.54 -8.17
CA TYR A 103 8.91 -24.96 -8.07
C TYR A 103 8.50 -25.57 -9.41
N PHE A 104 7.67 -24.86 -10.19
CA PHE A 104 7.25 -25.29 -11.53
C PHE A 104 8.23 -24.94 -12.66
N ALA A 105 9.44 -24.42 -12.33
CA ALA A 105 10.47 -24.04 -13.30
C ALA A 105 9.95 -23.15 -14.45
N VAL A 106 9.10 -22.17 -14.15
CA VAL A 106 8.46 -21.32 -15.16
C VAL A 106 9.52 -20.43 -15.86
N PRO A 107 9.63 -20.46 -17.20
CA PRO A 107 10.56 -19.63 -17.95
C PRO A 107 10.38 -18.13 -17.68
N GLU A 108 11.48 -17.39 -17.58
CA GLU A 108 11.45 -15.96 -17.21
C GLU A 108 10.61 -15.09 -18.17
N THR A 109 10.55 -15.47 -19.44
CA THR A 109 9.76 -14.78 -20.47
C THR A 109 8.25 -14.85 -20.23
N GLN A 110 7.77 -15.87 -19.51
CA GLN A 110 6.34 -16.07 -19.21
C GLN A 110 5.97 -15.67 -17.78
N ARG A 111 6.97 -15.45 -16.91
CA ARG A 111 6.77 -15.17 -15.48
C ARG A 111 5.83 -13.98 -15.26
N GLN A 112 6.01 -12.88 -16.00
CA GLN A 112 5.15 -11.70 -15.86
C GLN A 112 3.68 -11.99 -16.17
N ARG A 113 3.39 -12.79 -17.21
CA ARG A 113 2.00 -13.14 -17.58
C ARG A 113 1.36 -14.03 -16.53
N VAL A 114 2.08 -15.05 -16.06
CA VAL A 114 1.60 -15.95 -15.00
C VAL A 114 1.40 -15.17 -13.70
N LEU A 115 2.30 -14.24 -13.38
CA LEU A 115 2.22 -13.40 -12.19
C LEU A 115 1.01 -12.47 -12.22
N ILE A 116 0.69 -11.87 -13.37
CA ILE A 116 -0.53 -11.05 -13.53
C ILE A 116 -1.79 -11.90 -13.34
N ILE A 117 -1.87 -13.08 -13.96
CA ILE A 117 -3.03 -13.99 -13.80
C ILE A 117 -3.17 -14.45 -12.34
N GLY A 118 -2.05 -14.79 -11.70
CA GLY A 118 -2.01 -15.17 -10.29
C GLY A 118 -2.47 -14.06 -9.35
N ILE A 119 -1.99 -12.82 -9.57
CA ILE A 119 -2.43 -11.65 -8.81
C ILE A 119 -3.92 -11.38 -9.01
N LEU A 120 -4.43 -11.41 -10.25
CA LEU A 120 -5.86 -11.22 -10.52
C LEU A 120 -6.71 -12.28 -9.83
N GLY A 121 -6.29 -13.56 -9.88
CA GLY A 121 -6.96 -14.65 -9.19
C GLY A 121 -6.92 -14.48 -7.66
N ALA A 122 -5.77 -14.09 -7.10
CA ALA A 122 -5.62 -13.86 -5.66
C ALA A 122 -6.43 -12.67 -5.18
N ILE A 123 -6.49 -11.57 -5.94
CA ILE A 123 -7.36 -10.42 -5.62
C ILE A 123 -8.82 -10.87 -5.63
N ALA A 124 -9.26 -11.61 -6.65
CA ALA A 124 -10.63 -12.11 -6.71
C ALA A 124 -10.98 -13.03 -5.51
N LEU A 125 -10.12 -14.00 -5.20
CA LEU A 125 -10.30 -14.89 -4.05
C LEU A 125 -10.31 -14.11 -2.73
N ARG A 126 -9.40 -13.14 -2.59
CA ARG A 126 -9.34 -12.25 -1.42
C ARG A 126 -10.62 -11.45 -1.28
N THR A 127 -11.11 -10.84 -2.35
CA THR A 127 -12.38 -10.09 -2.34
C THR A 127 -13.54 -10.98 -1.92
N VAL A 128 -13.65 -12.19 -2.49
CA VAL A 128 -14.69 -13.16 -2.11
C VAL A 128 -14.57 -13.57 -0.64
N MET A 129 -13.37 -13.91 -0.17
CA MET A 129 -13.14 -14.28 1.23
C MET A 129 -13.46 -13.13 2.20
N ILE A 130 -13.11 -11.90 1.86
CA ILE A 130 -13.42 -10.72 2.69
C ILE A 130 -14.92 -10.53 2.76
N PHE A 131 -15.64 -10.51 1.62
CA PHE A 131 -17.10 -10.35 1.62
C PHE A 131 -17.83 -11.51 2.29
N ALA A 132 -17.38 -12.75 2.07
CA ALA A 132 -17.93 -13.91 2.77
C ALA A 132 -17.68 -13.80 4.28
N GLY A 133 -16.46 -13.41 4.68
CA GLY A 133 -16.09 -13.19 6.07
C GLY A 133 -16.91 -12.11 6.76
N THR A 134 -17.16 -10.98 6.10
CA THR A 134 -18.00 -9.91 6.67
C THR A 134 -19.44 -10.35 6.87
N VAL A 135 -20.00 -11.13 5.94
CA VAL A 135 -21.36 -11.71 6.05
C VAL A 135 -21.42 -12.78 7.14
N LEU A 136 -20.38 -13.60 7.30
CA LEU A 136 -20.32 -14.59 8.39
C LEU A 136 -20.21 -13.92 9.76
N VAL A 137 -19.35 -12.90 9.89
CA VAL A 137 -19.17 -12.15 11.14
C VAL A 137 -20.44 -11.38 11.52
N SER A 138 -21.18 -10.83 10.55
CA SER A 138 -22.44 -10.12 10.83
C SER A 138 -23.57 -11.04 11.29
N GLN A 139 -23.53 -12.33 10.97
CA GLN A 139 -24.48 -13.33 11.48
C GLN A 139 -24.02 -13.91 12.84
N PHE A 140 -22.71 -14.05 13.05
CA PHE A 140 -22.11 -14.64 14.26
C PHE A 140 -21.30 -13.64 15.08
N HIS A 141 -21.96 -12.59 15.56
CA HIS A 141 -21.47 -11.61 16.55
C HIS A 141 -20.75 -12.25 17.77
N TRP A 142 -21.15 -13.48 18.15
CA TRP A 142 -20.56 -14.28 19.23
C TRP A 142 -19.08 -14.67 18.97
N LEU A 143 -18.66 -14.83 17.71
CA LEU A 143 -17.31 -15.28 17.35
C LEU A 143 -16.23 -14.21 17.60
N LEU A 144 -16.62 -12.96 17.80
CA LEU A 144 -15.72 -11.87 18.23
C LEU A 144 -15.54 -11.79 19.76
N TYR A 145 -16.39 -12.48 20.52
CA TYR A 145 -16.39 -12.42 21.99
C TYR A 145 -15.63 -13.59 22.64
N VAL A 146 -15.23 -14.61 21.86
CA VAL A 146 -14.45 -15.77 22.30
C VAL A 146 -13.04 -15.69 21.74
#